data_AF-A0A950QAM8-F1
#
_entry.id   AF-A0A950QAM8-F1
#
_cell.length_a   1.000
_cell.length_b   1.000
_cell.length_c   1.000
_cell.angle_alpha   90.00
_cell.angle_beta   90.00
_cell.angle_gamma   90.00
#
_symmetry.space_group_name_H-M   'P 1'
#
loop_
_entity.id
_entity.type
_entity.pdbx_description
1 polymer ?
#
loop_
_entity_poly.entity_id
_entity_poly.type
_entity_poly.pdbx_seq_one_letter_code
_entity_poly.pdbx_strand_id
1 'polypeptide(L)' 'MTWNPQTYLAFADERTRPAAELLARVPDENPARVIDLGCGPGNSTALLRQRW' A
#
# COMPACT_ATOMS: atom_id res chain seq x y z
N MET A 1 4.15 -15.20 -23.60
CA MET A 1 4.21 -13.90 -22.90
C MET A 1 5.18 -14.04 -21.74
N THR A 2 6.30 -13.34 -21.78
CA THR A 2 7.35 -13.43 -20.75
C THR A 2 7.12 -12.31 -19.73
N TRP A 3 7.08 -12.64 -18.45
CA TRP A 3 6.91 -11.65 -17.37
C TRP A 3 8.09 -10.66 -17.36
N ASN A 4 7.81 -9.35 -17.25
CA ASN A 4 8.83 -8.31 -17.16
C ASN A 4 8.67 -7.51 -15.85
N PRO A 5 9.63 -7.56 -14.92
CA PRO A 5 9.58 -6.81 -13.66
C PRO A 5 9.58 -5.30 -13.87
N GLN A 6 10.22 -4.78 -14.92
CA GLN A 6 10.26 -3.34 -15.19
C GLN A 6 8.88 -2.80 -15.57
N THR A 7 8.12 -3.54 -16.39
CA THR A 7 6.73 -3.19 -16.73
C THR A 7 5.82 -3.30 -15.51
N TYR A 8 6.09 -4.23 -14.60
CA TYR A 8 5.34 -4.35 -13.35
C TYR A 8 5.57 -3.14 -12.43
N LEU A 9 6.81 -2.66 -12.34
CA LEU A 9 7.17 -1.48 -11.54
C LEU A 9 6.72 -0.16 -12.17
N ALA A 10 6.58 -0.10 -13.50
CA ALA A 10 6.14 1.10 -14.21
C ALA A 10 4.74 1.59 -13.78
N PHE A 11 3.91 0.71 -13.20
CA PHE A 11 2.59 1.04 -12.69
C PHE A 11 2.52 0.97 -11.16
N ALA A 12 3.66 1.04 -10.47
CA ALA A 12 3.70 0.94 -9.01
C ALA A 12 2.87 2.05 -8.35
N ASP A 13 2.94 3.27 -8.88
CA ASP A 13 2.22 4.43 -8.33
C ASP A 13 0.70 4.25 -8.47
N GLU A 14 0.21 3.88 -9.67
CA GLU A 14 -1.21 3.63 -9.92
C GLU A 14 -1.75 2.48 -9.08
N ARG A 15 -0.92 1.48 -8.78
CA ARG A 15 -1.30 0.34 -7.91
C ARG A 15 -1.29 0.68 -6.43
N THR A 16 -0.55 1.70 -6.03
CA THR A 16 -0.48 2.17 -4.63
C THR A 16 -1.61 3.15 -4.32
N ARG A 17 -2.15 3.84 -5.35
CA ARG A 17 -3.25 4.81 -5.21
C ARG A 17 -4.50 4.25 -4.50
N PRO A 18 -5.05 3.06 -4.83
CA PRO A 18 -6.22 2.52 -4.13
C PRO A 18 -5.98 2.30 -2.64
N ALA A 19 -4.76 1.87 -2.26
CA ALA A 19 -4.40 1.67 -0.86
C ALA A 19 -4.35 3.00 -0.10
N ALA A 20 -3.78 4.04 -0.71
CA ALA A 20 -3.74 5.39 -0.14
C ALA A 20 -5.14 6.00 0.01
N GLU A 21 -6.00 5.87 -1.01
CA GLU A 21 -7.39 6.34 -0.98
C GLU A 21 -8.23 5.61 0.09
N LEU A 22 -8.02 4.31 0.26
CA LEU A 22 -8.67 3.54 1.32
C LEU A 22 -8.20 3.99 2.70
N LEU A 23 -6.88 4.12 2.90
CA LEU A 23 -6.29 4.57 4.15
C LEU A 23 -6.80 5.95 4.56
N ALA A 24 -6.98 6.87 3.61
CA ALA A 24 -7.51 8.21 3.86
C ALA A 24 -8.93 8.21 4.44
N ARG A 25 -9.71 7.13 4.23
CA ARG A 25 -11.07 6.97 4.76
C ARG A 25 -11.12 6.31 6.13
N VAL A 26 -10.01 5.79 6.63
CA VAL A 26 -9.94 5.23 7.98
C VAL A 26 -9.96 6.41 8.98
N PRO A 27 -10.94 6.45 9.91
CA PRO A 27 -10.98 7.49 10.93
C PRO A 27 -9.72 7.43 11.79
N ASP A 28 -9.23 8.59 12.21
CA ASP A 28 -7.97 8.66 12.93
C ASP A 28 -8.17 8.32 14.41
N GLU A 29 -8.02 7.04 14.75
CA GLU A 29 -8.36 6.50 16.07
C GLU A 29 -7.13 6.07 16.92
N ASN A 30 -5.92 6.52 16.57
CA ASN A 30 -4.65 6.15 17.24
C ASN A 30 -4.56 4.64 17.58
N PRO A 31 -4.48 3.76 16.55
CA PRO A 31 -4.60 2.33 16.75
C PRO A 31 -3.43 1.76 17.57
N ALA A 32 -3.73 0.91 18.55
CA ALA A 32 -2.69 0.21 19.32
C ALA A 32 -1.92 -0.83 18.48
N ARG A 33 -2.51 -1.29 17.37
CA ARG A 33 -1.89 -2.26 16.44
C ARG A 33 -2.47 -2.09 15.04
N VAL A 34 -1.60 -2.15 14.04
CA VAL A 34 -1.95 -2.09 12.61
C VAL A 34 -1.41 -3.34 11.92
N ILE A 35 -2.22 -3.96 11.06
CA ILE A 35 -1.89 -5.20 10.33
C ILE A 35 -2.18 -4.97 8.84
N ASP A 36 -1.20 -5.26 7.98
CA ASP A 36 -1.34 -5.22 6.53
C ASP A 36 -1.50 -6.63 5.97
N LEU A 37 -2.74 -7.01 5.64
CA LEU A 37 -3.05 -8.32 5.08
C LEU A 37 -2.76 -8.34 3.58
N GLY A 38 -1.83 -9.20 3.16
CA GLY A 38 -1.42 -9.28 1.77
C GLY A 38 -0.41 -8.19 1.36
N CYS A 39 0.48 -7.79 2.27
CA CYS A 39 1.43 -6.70 2.10
C CYS A 39 2.37 -6.80 0.88
N GLY A 40 2.56 -8.00 0.32
CA GLY A 40 3.39 -8.23 -0.85
C GLY A 40 4.80 -7.63 -0.70
N PRO A 41 5.27 -6.78 -1.62
CA PRO A 41 6.58 -6.14 -1.52
C PRO A 41 6.64 -4.97 -0.52
N GLY A 42 5.54 -4.62 0.15
CA GLY A 42 5.51 -3.66 1.25
C GLY A 42 5.06 -2.24 0.92
N ASN A 43 4.59 -1.96 -0.31
CA ASN A 43 4.15 -0.61 -0.71
C ASN A 43 2.99 -0.10 0.17
N SER A 44 1.98 -0.94 0.44
CA SER A 44 0.86 -0.62 1.34
C SER A 44 1.30 -0.47 2.79
N THR A 45 2.24 -1.31 3.23
CA THR A 45 2.79 -1.25 4.59
C THR A 45 3.53 0.06 4.85
N ALA A 46 4.24 0.58 3.84
CA ALA A 46 4.92 1.87 3.94
C ALA A 46 3.93 3.03 4.19
N LEU A 47 2.75 3.00 3.56
CA LEU A 47 1.70 3.99 3.80
C LEU A 47 1.19 3.94 5.25
N LEU A 48 0.99 2.73 5.79
CA LEU A 48 0.56 2.55 7.18
C LEU A 48 1.60 3.10 8.16
N ARG A 49 2.89 2.81 7.91
CA ARG A 49 4.02 3.32 8.70
C ARG A 49 4.21 4.84 8.61
N GLN A 50 3.78 5.46 7.50
CA GLN A 50 3.82 6.90 7.35
C GLN A 50 2.70 7.58 8.14
N ARG A 51 1.55 6.90 8.30
CA ARG A 51 0.40 7.44 9.01
C ARG A 51 0.48 7.26 10.53
N TRP A 52 0.97 6.11 10.99
CA TRP A 52 1.09 5.74 12.40
C TRP A 52 2.44 5.06 12.70
#